data_AF-A0A0P8UYI2-F1
#
_entry.id   AF-A0A0P8UYI2-F1
#
_cell.length_a   1.000
_cell.length_b   1.000
_cell.length_c   1.000
_cell.angle_alpha   90.00
_cell.angle_beta   90.00
_cell.angle_gamma   90.00
#
_symmetry.space_group_name_H-M   'P 1'
#
loop_
_entity.id
_entity.type
_entity.pdbx_description
1 polymer ?
#
loop_
_entity_poly.entity_id
_entity_poly.type
_entity_poly.pdbx_seq_one_letter_code
_entity_poly.pdbx_strand_id
1 'polypeptide(L)'
;MPRKRREKSSTGIYHVMLRGINGQVIFHENEDYEKLIQTLKEYKKVCEYEIYAFCLMSNHIHLLIKEGKEDLGIVFRRIGARYVYWYNRKYNRSGHLFQDRYRSEVVENDKYFMTVLRYI
;
A
#
# COMPACT_ATOMS: atom_id res chain seq x y z
N MET A 1 -12.94 20.19 -3.82
CA MET A 1 -13.55 19.30 -4.81
C MET A 1 -13.95 17.99 -4.15
N PRO A 2 -15.16 17.46 -4.39
CA PRO A 2 -15.54 16.14 -3.92
C PRO A 2 -14.64 15.08 -4.55
N ARG A 3 -14.34 14.05 -3.78
CA ARG A 3 -13.35 13.04 -4.15
C ARG A 3 -13.95 12.06 -5.16
N LYS A 4 -13.25 11.79 -6.26
CA LYS A 4 -13.66 10.78 -7.25
C LYS A 4 -13.63 9.39 -6.61
N ARG A 5 -14.68 8.58 -6.84
CA ARG A 5 -14.74 7.18 -6.41
C ARG A 5 -13.62 6.39 -7.09
N ARG A 6 -13.00 5.43 -6.39
CA ARG A 6 -12.04 4.50 -7.00
C ARG A 6 -12.76 3.62 -8.02
N GLU A 7 -12.11 3.42 -9.15
CA GLU A 7 -12.56 2.50 -10.17
C GLU A 7 -12.36 1.06 -9.69
N LYS A 8 -13.33 0.20 -10.01
CA LYS A 8 -13.27 -1.23 -9.70
C LYS A 8 -12.72 -1.94 -10.93
N SER A 9 -11.66 -2.72 -10.72
CA SER A 9 -11.00 -3.46 -11.78
C SER A 9 -11.77 -4.72 -12.15
N SER A 10 -11.79 -5.07 -13.44
CA SER A 10 -12.39 -6.33 -13.91
C SER A 10 -11.46 -7.53 -13.66
N THR A 11 -10.14 -7.32 -13.70
CA THR A 11 -9.12 -8.33 -13.36
C THR A 11 -8.88 -8.44 -11.84
N GLY A 12 -9.32 -7.42 -11.08
CA GLY A 12 -9.03 -7.28 -9.66
C GLY A 12 -7.58 -6.88 -9.38
N ILE A 13 -6.79 -6.50 -10.39
CA ILE A 13 -5.38 -6.11 -10.26
C ILE A 13 -5.26 -4.59 -10.25
N TYR A 14 -4.42 -4.08 -9.36
CA TYR A 14 -4.24 -2.65 -9.17
C TYR A 14 -2.77 -2.29 -9.00
N HIS A 15 -2.38 -1.13 -9.56
CA HIS A 15 -1.20 -0.41 -9.13
C HIS A 15 -1.58 0.48 -7.95
N VAL A 16 -1.02 0.22 -6.79
CA VAL A 16 -1.30 0.96 -5.56
C VAL A 16 -0.09 1.79 -5.14
N MET A 17 -0.36 3.02 -4.70
CA MET A 17 0.64 3.89 -4.07
C MET A 17 0.16 4.43 -2.72
N LEU A 18 1.04 4.40 -1.72
CA LEU A 18 0.88 5.01 -0.41
C LEU A 18 2.07 5.93 -0.14
N ARG A 19 1.82 7.18 0.26
CA ARG A 19 2.87 8.19 0.47
C ARG A 19 2.73 8.85 1.85
N GLY A 20 3.86 9.15 2.47
CA GLY A 20 3.93 9.90 3.72
C GLY A 20 3.35 11.31 3.60
N ILE A 21 2.72 11.81 4.66
CA ILE A 21 2.20 13.19 4.68
C ILE A 21 3.35 14.17 4.44
N ASN A 22 3.09 15.21 3.63
CA ASN A 22 4.09 16.21 3.21
C ASN A 22 5.36 15.61 2.57
N GLY A 23 5.27 14.40 1.99
CA GLY A 23 6.43 13.71 1.42
C GLY A 23 7.48 13.30 2.47
N GLN A 24 7.12 13.28 3.75
CA GLN A 24 8.01 12.89 4.83
C GLN A 24 8.51 11.46 4.65
N VAL A 25 9.72 11.21 5.12
CA VAL A 25 10.27 9.85 5.24
C VAL A 25 9.36 9.03 6.15
N ILE A 26 9.02 7.83 5.69
CA ILE A 26 8.26 6.81 6.41
C ILE A 26 9.11 5.56 6.73
N PHE A 27 10.31 5.47 6.16
CA PHE A 27 11.32 4.47 6.52
C PHE A 27 12.65 5.17 6.78
N HIS A 28 12.98 5.32 8.06
CA HIS A 28 14.24 5.89 8.52
C HIS A 28 15.31 4.81 8.66
N GLU A 29 14.92 3.57 8.96
CA GLU A 29 15.80 2.45 9.27
C GLU A 29 15.30 1.15 8.64
N ASN A 30 16.17 0.14 8.52
CA ASN A 30 15.82 -1.17 7.93
C ASN A 30 14.63 -1.84 8.63
N GLU A 31 14.52 -1.71 9.95
CA GLU A 31 13.41 -2.27 10.73
C GLU A 31 12.04 -1.74 10.27
N ASP A 32 11.98 -0.51 9.75
CA ASP A 32 10.72 0.08 9.27
C ASP A 32 10.23 -0.63 8.01
N TYR A 33 11.16 -0.99 7.12
CA TYR A 33 10.88 -1.78 5.92
C TYR A 33 10.47 -3.19 6.30
N GLU A 34 11.23 -3.84 7.19
CA GLU A 34 10.94 -5.18 7.69
C GLU A 34 9.56 -5.24 8.35
N LYS A 35 9.21 -4.24 9.15
CA LYS A 35 7.92 -4.18 9.81
C LYS A 35 6.77 -4.05 8.82
N LEU A 36 6.92 -3.23 7.78
CA LEU A 36 5.90 -3.11 6.75
C LEU A 36 5.76 -4.43 5.98
N ILE A 37 6.86 -5.05 5.57
CA ILE A 37 6.85 -6.36 4.87
C ILE A 37 6.19 -7.42 5.75
N GLN A 38 6.50 -7.46 7.04
CA GLN A 38 5.88 -8.38 7.99
C GLN A 38 4.37 -8.12 8.10
N THR A 39 3.95 -6.86 8.18
CA THR A 39 2.54 -6.46 8.20
C THR A 39 1.82 -6.90 6.92
N LEU A 40 2.46 -6.75 5.76
CA LEU A 40 1.94 -7.23 4.47
C LEU A 40 1.84 -8.76 4.44
N LYS A 41 2.80 -9.50 5.02
CA LYS A 41 2.74 -10.96 5.11
C LYS A 41 1.63 -11.43 6.05
N GLU A 42 1.44 -10.76 7.19
CA GLU A 42 0.38 -11.06 8.15
C GLU A 42 -1.00 -10.91 7.53
N TYR A 43 -1.28 -9.75 6.91
CA TYR A 43 -2.60 -9.50 6.30
C TYR A 43 -2.81 -10.24 4.98
N LYS A 44 -1.76 -10.66 4.28
CA LYS A 44 -1.90 -11.57 3.13
C LYS A 44 -2.62 -12.86 3.53
N LYS A 45 -2.32 -13.42 4.71
CA LYS A 45 -2.97 -14.66 5.20
C LYS A 45 -4.44 -14.49 5.56
N VAL A 46 -4.85 -13.27 5.91
CA VAL A 46 -6.21 -12.97 6.38
C VAL A 46 -7.11 -12.50 5.23
N CYS A 47 -6.56 -11.65 4.36
CA CYS A 47 -7.29 -11.00 3.29
C CYS A 47 -7.11 -11.71 1.93
N GLU A 48 -6.16 -12.65 1.85
CA GLU A 48 -5.91 -13.51 0.68
C GLU A 48 -5.59 -12.74 -0.62
N TYR A 49 -5.00 -11.54 -0.52
CA TYR A 49 -4.52 -10.81 -1.70
C TYR A 49 -3.19 -11.36 -2.23
N GLU A 50 -2.87 -11.07 -3.49
CA GLU A 50 -1.58 -11.40 -4.10
C GLU A 50 -0.78 -10.14 -4.39
N ILE A 51 0.53 -10.17 -4.16
CA ILE A 51 1.45 -9.09 -4.57
C ILE A 51 2.36 -9.67 -5.64
N TYR A 52 2.34 -9.05 -6.83
CA TYR A 52 3.18 -9.43 -7.96
C TYR A 52 4.52 -8.69 -7.97
N ALA A 53 4.53 -7.43 -7.55
CA ALA A 53 5.73 -6.62 -7.37
C ALA A 53 5.52 -5.56 -6.30
N PHE A 54 6.62 -5.11 -5.69
CA PHE A 54 6.61 -3.99 -4.75
C PHE A 54 7.92 -3.22 -4.80
N CYS A 55 7.84 -1.92 -4.54
CA CYS A 55 8.98 -1.04 -4.36
C CYS A 55 8.74 -0.17 -3.13
N LEU A 56 9.71 -0.16 -2.21
CA LEU A 56 9.66 0.58 -0.96
C LEU A 56 10.68 1.72 -1.03
N MET A 57 10.20 2.93 -1.28
CA MET A 57 11.03 4.14 -1.25
C MET A 57 10.89 4.81 0.11
N SER A 58 11.89 5.59 0.52
CA SER A 58 11.96 6.18 1.86
C SER A 58 10.69 6.93 2.30
N ASN A 59 9.94 7.55 1.39
CA ASN A 59 8.73 8.32 1.69
C ASN A 59 7.43 7.80 1.03
N HIS A 60 7.48 6.72 0.24
CA HIS A 60 6.30 6.13 -0.37
C HIS A 60 6.54 4.70 -0.83
N ILE A 61 5.45 3.96 -1.05
CA ILE A 61 5.49 2.58 -1.54
C ILE A 61 4.65 2.43 -2.80
N HIS A 62 5.08 1.54 -3.68
CA HIS A 62 4.33 1.07 -4.82
C HIS A 62 4.09 -0.44 -4.71
N LEU A 63 2.87 -0.88 -5.01
CA LEU A 63 2.47 -2.29 -5.01
C LEU A 63 1.71 -2.60 -6.30
N LEU A 64 2.07 -3.68 -6.97
CA LEU A 64 1.22 -4.32 -7.97
C LEU A 64 0.51 -5.48 -7.27
N ILE A 65 -0.78 -5.29 -6.97
CA ILE A 65 -1.54 -6.13 -6.04
C ILE A 65 -2.85 -6.60 -6.68
N LYS A 66 -3.20 -7.86 -6.47
CA LYS A 66 -4.52 -8.42 -6.79
C LYS A 66 -5.38 -8.50 -5.54
N GLU A 67 -6.60 -7.96 -5.64
CA GLU A 67 -7.63 -8.05 -4.61
C GLU A 67 -7.97 -9.53 -4.33
N GLY A 68 -8.09 -9.86 -3.04
CA GLY A 68 -8.40 -11.21 -2.57
C GLY A 68 -9.83 -11.29 -2.04
N LYS A 69 -9.98 -11.85 -0.84
CA LYS A 69 -11.27 -12.02 -0.16
C LYS A 69 -11.87 -10.70 0.34
N GLU A 70 -11.03 -9.73 0.70
CA GLU A 70 -11.47 -8.41 1.18
C GLU A 70 -11.15 -7.30 0.16
N ASP A 71 -12.02 -6.29 0.11
CA ASP A 71 -11.79 -5.06 -0.67
C ASP A 71 -10.48 -4.38 -0.28
N LEU A 72 -9.72 -3.86 -1.24
CA LEU A 72 -8.45 -3.17 -0.98
C LEU A 72 -8.59 -2.00 0.02
N GLY A 73 -9.75 -1.35 0.06
CA GLY A 73 -10.15 -0.39 1.10
C GLY A 73 -9.97 -0.93 2.52
N ILE A 74 -10.43 -2.16 2.77
CA ILE A 74 -10.32 -2.83 4.06
C ILE A 74 -8.87 -3.26 4.30
N VAL A 75 -8.23 -3.86 3.28
CA VAL A 75 -6.83 -4.31 3.33
C VAL A 75 -5.89 -3.18 3.77
N PHE A 76 -5.91 -2.05 3.05
CA PHE A 76 -5.04 -0.92 3.36
C PHE A 76 -5.42 -0.18 4.63
N ARG A 77 -6.68 -0.26 5.08
CA ARG A 77 -7.08 0.22 6.41
C ARG A 77 -6.42 -0.61 7.51
N ARG A 78 -6.43 -1.95 7.39
CA ARG A 78 -5.78 -2.85 8.35
C ARG A 78 -4.25 -2.66 8.37
N ILE A 79 -3.62 -2.67 7.20
CA ILE A 79 -2.17 -2.45 7.05
C ILE A 79 -1.77 -1.09 7.61
N GLY A 80 -2.49 -0.02 7.21
CA GLY A 80 -2.23 1.33 7.68
C GLY A 80 -2.36 1.45 9.20
N ALA A 81 -3.44 0.94 9.79
CA ALA A 81 -3.62 0.99 11.24
C ALA A 81 -2.47 0.29 11.99
N ARG A 82 -2.10 -0.93 11.56
CA ARG A 82 -1.04 -1.72 12.20
C ARG A 82 0.33 -1.06 12.08
N TYR A 83 0.69 -0.59 10.90
CA TYR A 83 1.99 0.01 10.65
C TYR A 83 2.12 1.38 11.32
N VAL A 84 1.12 2.25 11.19
CA VAL A 84 1.13 3.59 11.80
C VAL A 84 1.15 3.52 13.31
N TYR A 85 0.40 2.59 13.91
CA TYR A 85 0.44 2.39 15.37
C TYR A 85 1.85 2.02 15.85
N TRP A 86 2.49 1.05 15.19
CA TRP A 86 3.86 0.66 15.52
C TRP A 86 4.86 1.81 15.29
N TYR A 87 4.76 2.50 14.16
CA TYR A 87 5.64 3.60 13.78
C TYR A 87 5.56 4.75 14.80
N ASN A 88 4.34 5.15 15.16
CA ASN A 88 4.10 6.20 16.14
C ASN A 88 4.68 5.83 17.51
N ARG A 89 4.56 4.56 17.93
CA ARG A 89 5.18 4.08 19.16
C ARG A 89 6.71 4.10 19.07
N LYS A 90 7.30 3.62 17.97
CA LYS A 90 8.76 3.57 17.78
C LYS A 90 9.38 4.97 17.82
N TYR A 91 8.78 5.92 17.12
CA TYR A 91 9.32 7.28 16.97
C TYR A 91 8.74 8.29 17.97
N ASN A 92 7.99 7.84 18.99
CA ASN A 92 7.30 8.69 19.96
C ASN A 92 6.49 9.82 19.28
N ARG A 93 5.76 9.46 18.22
CA ARG A 93 4.92 10.35 17.41
C ARG A 93 3.44 10.08 17.69
N SER A 94 2.61 11.03 17.27
CA SER A 94 1.16 10.88 17.22
C SER A 94 0.61 11.40 15.89
N GLY A 95 -0.64 11.03 15.56
CA GLY A 95 -1.32 11.49 14.35
C GLY A 95 -1.04 10.65 13.10
N HIS A 96 -1.31 11.26 11.94
CA HIS A 96 -1.25 10.61 10.63
C HIS A 96 0.18 10.47 10.11
N LEU A 97 0.51 9.29 9.58
CA LEU A 97 1.78 9.04 8.87
C LEU A 97 1.62 9.23 7.36
N PHE A 98 0.55 8.68 6.78
CA PHE A 98 0.26 8.73 5.35
C PHE A 98 -0.57 9.98 5.01
N GLN A 99 -0.29 10.56 3.85
CA GLN A 99 -0.94 11.77 3.36
C GLN A 99 -2.45 11.58 3.20
N ASP A 100 -2.86 10.40 2.75
CA ASP A 100 -4.23 10.06 2.47
C ASP A 100 -4.39 8.53 2.41
N ARG A 101 -5.61 8.04 2.19
CA ARG A 101 -5.85 6.68 1.71
C ARG A 101 -5.01 6.40 0.46
N TYR A 102 -4.72 5.13 0.21
CA TYR A 102 -3.98 4.68 -0.97
C TYR A 102 -4.59 5.21 -2.28
N ARG A 103 -3.71 5.53 -3.24
CA ARG A 103 -4.09 5.73 -4.64
C ARG A 103 -4.08 4.39 -5.34
N SER A 104 -4.96 4.21 -6.32
CA SER A 104 -5.05 2.97 -7.09
C SER A 104 -5.40 3.26 -8.53
N GLU A 105 -4.72 2.57 -9.43
CA GLU A 105 -5.04 2.52 -10.86
C GLU A 105 -5.34 1.07 -11.24
N VAL A 106 -6.38 0.86 -12.03
CA VAL A 106 -6.85 -0.48 -12.44
C VAL A 106 -5.96 -1.06 -13.53
N VAL A 107 -5.62 -2.34 -13.45
CA VAL A 107 -4.73 -3.01 -14.40
C VAL A 107 -5.52 -4.04 -15.22
N GLU A 108 -6.00 -3.62 -16.39
CA GLU A 108 -6.99 -4.38 -17.16
C GLU A 108 -6.43 -5.24 -18.31
N ASN A 109 -5.13 -5.13 -18.60
CA ASN A 109 -4.52 -5.91 -19.68
C ASN A 109 -3.04 -6.20 -19.43
N ASP A 110 -2.53 -7.24 -20.07
CA ASP A 110 -1.16 -7.72 -19.91
C ASP A 110 -0.11 -6.67 -20.27
N LYS A 111 -0.37 -5.85 -21.30
CA LYS A 111 0.55 -4.77 -21.70
C LYS A 111 0.71 -3.76 -20.56
N TYR A 112 -0.40 -3.37 -19.94
CA TYR A 112 -0.35 -2.44 -18.81
C TYR A 112 0.23 -3.11 -17.56
N PHE A 113 -0.12 -4.38 -17.30
CA PHE A 113 0.49 -5.17 -16.25
C PHE A 113 2.02 -5.19 -16.35
N MET A 114 2.57 -5.52 -17.52
CA MET A 114 4.02 -5.53 -17.76
C MET A 114 4.65 -4.15 -17.65
N THR A 115 3.90 -3.10 -18.01
CA THR A 115 4.37 -1.71 -17.87
C THR A 115 4.52 -1.34 -16.39
N VAL A 116 3.50 -1.61 -15.57
CA VAL A 116 3.54 -1.36 -14.13
C VAL A 116 4.58 -2.24 -13.45
N LEU A 117 4.68 -3.51 -13.83
CA LEU A 117 5.67 -4.45 -13.29
C LEU A 117 7.10 -3.96 -13.50
N ARG A 118 7.40 -3.32 -14.63
CA ARG A 118 8.72 -2.73 -14.92
C ARG A 118 8.95 -1.39 -14.22
N TYR A 119 7.89 -0.65 -13.98
CA TYR A 119 7.95 0.64 -13.30
C TYR A 119 8.25 0.49 -11.80
N ILE A 120 7.71 -0.57 -11.19
CA ILE A 120 7.94 -0.96 -9.79
C ILE A 120 9.28 -1.65 -9.66
#